data_AF-A0A2N3DE77-F1
#
_entry.id   AF-A0A2N3DE77-F1
#
_cell.length_a   1.000
_cell.length_b   1.000
_cell.length_c   1.000
_cell.angle_alpha   90.00
_cell.angle_beta   90.00
_cell.angle_gamma   90.00
#
_symmetry.space_group_name_H-M   'P 1'
#
loop_
_entity.id
_entity.type
_entity.pdbx_description
1 polymer ?
#
loop_
_entity_poly.entity_id
_entity_poly.type
_entity_poly.pdbx_seq_one_letter_code
_entity_poly.pdbx_strand_id
1 'polypeptide(L)' 'PQILSDFGVIAIPDRMGGYTHNVAVHVVTADGRLAAIHDTGDFEGIIAAARKALR' A
#
# COMPACT_ATOMS: atom_id res chain seq x y z
N PRO A 1 5.70 -13.35 6.97
CA PRO A 1 5.63 -13.86 5.57
C PRO A 1 6.38 -12.90 4.63
N GLN A 2 6.99 -13.40 3.55
CA GLN A 2 7.81 -12.57 2.63
C GLN A 2 7.03 -11.36 2.12
N ILE A 3 5.78 -11.58 1.69
CA ILE A 3 4.90 -10.52 1.17
C ILE A 3 4.67 -9.37 2.17
N LEU A 4 4.61 -9.64 3.48
CA LEU A 4 4.45 -8.57 4.47
C LEU A 4 5.72 -7.74 4.59
N SER A 5 6.89 -8.38 4.52
CA SER A 5 8.18 -7.69 4.57
C SER A 5 8.40 -6.82 3.33
N ASP A 6 8.06 -7.33 2.15
CA ASP A 6 8.25 -6.61 0.88
C ASP A 6 7.42 -5.33 0.79
N PHE A 7 6.25 -5.31 1.44
CA PHE A 7 5.32 -4.17 1.45
C PHE A 7 5.30 -3.40 2.78
N GLY A 8 6.24 -3.67 3.70
CA GLY A 8 6.32 -2.95 4.98
C GLY A 8 5.07 -3.09 5.86
N VAL A 9 4.37 -4.23 5.77
CA VAL A 9 3.18 -4.50 6.58
C VAL A 9 3.59 -5.05 7.94
N ILE A 10 3.21 -4.34 8.99
CA ILE A 10 3.35 -4.70 10.39
C ILE A 10 2.00 -5.20 10.88
N ALA A 11 1.90 -6.49 11.19
CA ALA A 11 0.72 -7.09 11.81
C ALA A 11 0.96 -7.23 13.32
N ILE A 12 0.01 -6.75 14.14
CA ILE A 12 0.06 -6.81 15.60
C ILE A 12 -1.14 -7.63 16.08
N PRO A 13 -0.95 -8.66 16.94
CA PRO A 13 -2.06 -9.43 17.50
C PRO A 13 -3.06 -8.54 18.26
N ASP A 14 -4.35 -8.71 17.99
CA ASP A 14 -5.42 -7.90 18.60
C ASP A 14 -5.92 -8.45 19.96
N ARG A 15 -5.38 -9.59 20.41
CA ARG A 15 -5.79 -10.34 21.62
C ARG A 15 -7.19 -10.96 21.59
N MET A 16 -7.89 -10.91 20.46
CA MET A 16 -9.18 -11.57 20.22
C MET A 16 -9.06 -12.75 19.24
N GLY A 17 -7.83 -13.14 18.91
CA GLY A 17 -7.53 -14.19 17.94
C GLY A 17 -7.29 -13.67 16.51
N GLY A 18 -7.27 -12.35 16.32
CA GLY A 18 -6.98 -11.69 15.04
C GLY A 18 -5.74 -10.78 15.09
N TYR A 19 -5.67 -9.86 14.13
CA TYR A 19 -4.58 -8.91 13.96
C TYR A 19 -5.11 -7.54 13.53
N THR A 20 -4.44 -6.49 13.99
CA THR A 20 -4.49 -5.17 13.37
C THR A 20 -3.21 -4.95 12.55
N HIS A 21 -3.25 -4.08 11.54
CA HIS A 21 -2.08 -3.77 10.70
C HIS A 21 -2.11 -2.33 10.20
N ASN A 22 -0.96 -1.83 9.74
CA ASN A 22 -0.88 -0.59 8.98
C ASN A 22 -1.48 -0.77 7.57
N VAL A 23 -2.09 0.28 7.04
CA VAL A 23 -2.72 0.25 5.72
C VAL A 23 -2.23 1.41 4.86
N ALA A 24 -1.99 1.13 3.57
CA ALA A 24 -1.59 2.11 2.58
C ALA A 24 -1.98 1.64 1.18
N VAL A 25 -2.14 2.57 0.24
CA VAL A 25 -2.36 2.29 -1.19
C VAL A 25 -1.04 2.45 -1.92
N HIS A 26 -0.53 1.36 -2.50
CA HIS A 26 0.67 1.35 -3.33
C HIS A 26 0.27 1.51 -4.80
N VAL A 27 0.83 2.50 -5.49
CA VAL A 27 0.68 2.68 -6.95
C VAL A 27 1.89 2.05 -7.63
N VAL A 28 1.63 1.01 -8.43
CA VAL A 28 2.67 0.24 -9.13
C VAL A 28 2.50 0.42 -10.64
N THR A 29 3.59 0.70 -11.34
CA THR A 29 3.63 0.86 -12.80
C THR A 29 3.51 -0.49 -13.51
N ALA A 30 3.22 -0.47 -14.82
CA ALA A 30 3.05 -1.68 -15.63
C ALA A 30 4.33 -2.55 -15.72
N ASP A 31 5.52 -1.95 -15.55
CA ASP A 31 6.80 -2.66 -15.47
C ASP A 31 7.12 -3.16 -14.06
N GLY A 32 6.16 -3.10 -13.13
CA GLY A 32 6.26 -3.66 -11.78
C GLY A 32 7.03 -2.80 -10.79
N ARG A 33 7.23 -1.50 -11.06
CA ARG A 33 7.93 -0.59 -10.15
C ARG A 33 6.98 0.19 -9.26
N LEU A 34 7.36 0.37 -8.00
CA LEU A 34 6.62 1.22 -7.07
C LEU A 34 6.79 2.69 -7.45
N ALA A 35 5.68 3.38 -7.72
CA ALA A 35 5.68 4.79 -8.10
C ALA A 35 5.26 5.73 -6.97
N ALA A 36 4.35 5.29 -6.08
CA ALA A 36 3.89 6.07 -4.94
C ALA A 36 3.26 5.20 -3.85
N ILE A 37 3.20 5.73 -2.63
CA ILE A 37 2.45 5.17 -1.49
C ILE A 37 1.58 6.30 -0.94
N HIS A 38 0.29 6.02 -0.75
CA HIS A 38 -0.69 6.98 -0.22
C HIS A 38 -1.41 6.43 1.00
N ASP A 39 -1.90 7.34 1.85
CA ASP A 39 -2.91 7.02 2.84
C ASP A 39 -4.21 6.56 2.14
N THR A 40 -4.97 5.68 2.78
CA THR A 40 -6.24 5.17 2.25
C THR A 40 -7.30 6.22 1.98
N GLY A 41 -7.23 7.38 2.66
CA GLY A 41 -8.15 8.49 2.45
C GLY A 41 -7.76 9.45 1.32
N ASP A 42 -6.55 9.35 0.77
CA ASP A 42 -6.02 10.29 -0.23
C ASP A 42 -6.40 9.89 -1.66
N PHE A 43 -7.70 9.89 -1.95
CA PHE A 43 -8.23 9.49 -3.26
C PHE A 43 -7.67 10.33 -4.42
N GLU A 44 -7.59 11.65 -4.24
CA GLU A 44 -7.09 12.56 -5.28
C GLU A 44 -5.60 12.31 -5.55
N GLY A 45 -4.79 12.12 -4.52
CA GLY A 45 -3.38 11.78 -4.66
C GLY A 45 -3.18 10.44 -5.36
N ILE A 46 -3.96 9.42 -4.98
CA ILE A 46 -3.93 8.09 -5.61
C ILE A 46 -4.22 8.20 -7.12
N ILE A 47 -5.31 8.89 -7.49
CA ILE A 47 -5.72 9.04 -8.89
C ILE A 47 -4.65 9.83 -9.68
N ALA A 48 -4.10 10.90 -9.10
CA ALA A 48 -3.06 11.69 -9.74
C ALA A 48 -1.78 10.88 -9.96
N ALA A 49 -1.33 10.11 -8.96
CA ALA A 49 -0.17 9.24 -9.06
C ALA A 49 -0.39 8.14 -10.10
N ALA A 50 -1.56 7.50 -10.12
CA ALA A 50 -1.92 6.49 -11.12
C ALA A 50 -1.89 7.07 -12.54
N ARG A 51 -2.45 8.26 -12.77
CA ARG A 51 -2.38 8.94 -14.08
C ARG A 51 -0.96 9.26 -14.51
N LYS A 52 -0.09 9.65 -13.56
CA LYS A 52 1.32 9.91 -13.83
C LYS A 52 2.06 8.63 -14.21
N ALA A 53 1.75 7.51 -13.56
CA ALA A 53 2.35 6.20 -13.80
C ALA A 53 1.93 5.55 -15.14
N LEU A 54 0.90 6.07 -15.80
CA LEU A 54 0.47 5.66 -17.15
C LEU A 54 1.23 6.37 -18.28
N ARG A 55 2.04 7.39 -17.97
CA ARG A 55 2.87 8.12 -18.94
C ARG A 55 4.26 7.53 -19.00
#